data_AF-A0AAV7K8D9-F1
#
_entry.id   AF-A0AAV7K8D9-F1
#
_cell.length_a   1.000
_cell.length_b   1.000
_cell.length_c   1.000
_cell.angle_alpha   90.00
_cell.angle_beta   90.00
_cell.angle_gamma   90.00
#
_symmetry.space_group_name_H-M   'P 1'
#
loop_
_entity.id
_entity.type
_entity.pdbx_description
1 polymer ?
#
loop_
_entity_poly.entity_id
_entity_poly.type
_entity_poly.pdbx_seq_one_letter_code
_entity_poly.pdbx_strand_id
1 'polypeptide(L)'
;MCQITANMIITDIEFCISHPIENELWYTGVYLVIEFLRDRSRHNHECSREFLSFLTSTMEYYNVLISSIQSDYRFSLSNVDNINSIQSEFEQRKILRAVQWCPFLYLSLVISFRYQVVLRGTIPDSVIS
;
A
#
# COMPACT_ATOMS: atom_id res chain seq x y z
N MET A 1 0.21 11.95 7.61
CA MET A 1 0.90 11.71 6.33
C MET A 1 0.08 10.83 5.40
N CYS A 2 -0.25 9.58 5.77
CA CYS A 2 -0.97 8.65 4.88
C CYS A 2 -2.30 9.19 4.31
N GLN A 3 -3.11 9.90 5.10
CA GLN A 3 -4.35 10.51 4.58
C GLN A 3 -4.09 11.59 3.52
N ILE A 4 -3.05 12.40 3.69
CA ILE A 4 -2.68 13.46 2.75
C ILE A 4 -2.23 12.83 1.44
N THR A 5 -1.38 11.80 1.52
CA THR A 5 -0.91 11.05 0.35
C THR A 5 -2.06 10.35 -0.38
N ALA A 6 -2.99 9.72 0.33
CA ALA A 6 -4.19 9.12 -0.28
C ALA A 6 -5.00 10.17 -1.05
N ASN A 7 -5.22 11.35 -0.45
CA ASN A 7 -5.94 12.44 -1.11
C ASN A 7 -5.18 12.95 -2.35
N MET A 8 -3.85 13.01 -2.32
CA MET A 8 -3.03 13.38 -3.48
C MET A 8 -3.21 12.38 -4.62
N ILE A 9 -3.16 11.07 -4.34
CA ILE A 9 -3.32 10.01 -5.34
C ILE A 9 -4.73 10.07 -5.98
N ILE A 10 -5.75 10.31 -5.17
CA ILE A 10 -7.15 10.43 -5.63
C ILE A 10 -7.34 11.70 -6.47
N THR A 11 -6.72 12.81 -6.09
CA THR A 11 -6.92 14.11 -6.76
C THR A 11 -6.10 14.25 -8.04
N ASP A 12 -4.83 13.84 -8.00
CA ASP A 12 -3.89 14.00 -9.12
C ASP A 12 -2.83 12.89 -9.11
N ILE A 13 -3.18 11.77 -9.74
CA ILE A 13 -2.26 10.63 -9.87
C ILE A 13 -1.08 10.90 -10.80
N GLU A 14 -1.20 11.82 -11.76
CA GLU A 14 -0.09 12.17 -12.65
C GLU A 14 0.98 12.96 -11.91
N PHE A 15 0.57 13.87 -11.02
CA PHE A 15 1.47 14.52 -10.07
C PHE A 15 2.16 13.48 -9.19
N CYS A 16 1.41 12.51 -8.67
CA CYS A 16 1.97 11.49 -7.77
C CYS A 16 2.99 10.59 -8.46
N ILE A 17 2.85 10.30 -9.76
CA ILE A 17 3.86 9.53 -10.53
C ILE A 17 5.12 10.35 -10.78
N SER A 18 4.97 11.66 -10.91
CA SER A 18 6.09 12.57 -11.20
C SER A 18 6.92 12.93 -9.95
N HIS A 19 6.46 12.53 -8.77
CA HIS A 19 7.08 12.82 -7.48
C HIS A 19 7.24 11.52 -6.68
N PRO A 20 8.17 11.44 -5.72
CA PRO A 20 8.41 10.21 -4.94
C PRO A 20 7.33 9.98 -3.86
N ILE A 21 6.06 10.17 -4.18
CA ILE A 21 4.93 10.04 -3.26
C ILE A 21 4.79 8.59 -2.74
N GLU A 22 5.16 7.60 -3.56
CA GLU A 22 5.27 6.20 -3.15
C GLU A 22 6.26 6.03 -1.99
N ASN A 23 7.44 6.64 -2.08
CA ASN A 23 8.43 6.58 -1.01
C ASN A 23 7.92 7.27 0.26
N GLU A 24 7.26 8.42 0.14
CA GLU A 24 6.67 9.08 1.32
C GLU A 24 5.56 8.24 1.98
N LEU A 25 4.73 7.57 1.17
CA LEU A 25 3.67 6.71 1.68
C LEU A 25 4.24 5.47 2.37
N TRP A 26 5.13 4.75 1.69
CA TRP A 26 5.67 3.48 2.20
C TRP A 26 6.81 3.70 3.17
N TYR A 27 7.90 4.34 2.74
CA TYR A 27 9.12 4.43 3.56
C TYR A 27 8.87 5.25 4.82
N THR A 28 8.44 6.50 4.67
CA THR A 28 8.19 7.41 5.79
C THR A 28 6.94 7.01 6.58
N GLY A 29 5.85 6.67 5.87
CA GLY A 29 4.56 6.41 6.50
C GLY A 29 4.43 5.05 7.19
N VAL A 30 5.14 4.02 6.73
CA VAL A 30 4.92 2.63 7.17
C VAL A 30 6.22 1.92 7.55
N TYR A 31 7.19 1.85 6.65
CA TYR A 31 8.39 1.02 6.80
C TYR A 31 9.22 1.38 8.04
N LEU A 32 9.47 2.68 8.28
CA LEU A 32 10.20 3.11 9.47
C LEU A 32 9.51 2.71 10.78
N VAL A 33 8.17 2.70 10.78
CA VAL A 33 7.38 2.26 11.94
C VAL A 33 7.44 0.75 12.10
N ILE A 34 7.40 0.00 10.98
CA ILE A 34 7.58 -1.46 10.98
C ILE A 34 8.92 -1.83 11.62
N GLU A 35 10.03 -1.23 11.17
CA GLU A 35 11.35 -1.55 11.70
C GLU A 35 11.49 -1.16 13.18
N PHE A 36 10.97 0.01 13.57
CA PHE A 36 10.95 0.44 14.97
C PHE A 36 10.16 -0.53 15.86
N LEU A 37 8.97 -0.95 15.45
CA LEU A 37 8.14 -1.87 16.23
C LEU A 37 8.69 -3.30 16.21
N ARG A 38 9.30 -3.74 15.10
CA ARG A 38 9.97 -5.05 15.00
C ARG A 38 11.06 -5.19 16.04
N ASP A 39 11.98 -4.24 16.12
CA ASP A 39 13.09 -4.30 17.07
C ASP A 39 12.60 -4.36 18.52
N ARG A 40 11.55 -3.59 18.85
CA ARG A 40 10.95 -3.59 20.19
C ARG A 40 10.15 -4.85 20.51
N SER A 41 9.55 -5.48 19.50
CA SER A 41 8.71 -6.66 19.68
C SER A 41 9.49 -7.92 20.07
N ARG A 42 10.78 -8.03 19.71
CA ARG A 42 11.63 -9.21 19.93
C ARG A 42 11.67 -9.71 21.38
N HIS A 43 11.49 -8.80 22.35
CA HIS A 43 11.55 -9.12 23.78
C HIS A 43 10.35 -8.60 24.57
N ASN A 44 9.32 -8.07 23.89
CA ASN A 44 8.19 -7.44 24.55
C ASN A 44 6.86 -7.87 23.90
N HIS A 45 6.07 -8.65 24.64
CA HIS A 45 4.76 -9.14 24.20
C HIS A 45 3.72 -8.02 23.99
N GLU A 46 3.81 -6.92 24.74
CA GLU A 46 2.95 -5.76 24.52
C GLU A 46 3.29 -5.06 23.20
N CYS A 47 4.58 -4.83 22.94
CA CYS A 47 5.03 -4.30 21.65
C CYS A 47 4.70 -5.26 20.49
N SER A 48 4.72 -6.57 20.72
CA SER A 48 4.27 -7.55 19.72
C SER A 48 2.78 -7.39 19.38
N ARG A 49 1.91 -7.13 20.37
CA ARG A 49 0.48 -6.87 20.12
C ARG A 49 0.27 -5.55 19.40
N GLU A 50 0.97 -4.51 19.81
CA GLU A 50 0.94 -3.20 19.15
C GLU A 50 1.41 -3.30 17.69
N PHE A 51 2.50 -4.02 17.43
CA PHE A 51 3.01 -4.26 16.10
C PHE A 51 2.02 -5.03 15.23
N LEU A 52 1.38 -6.07 15.78
CA LEU A 52 0.34 -6.82 15.08
C LEU A 52 -0.86 -5.94 14.72
N SER A 53 -1.28 -5.07 15.65
CA SER A 53 -2.35 -4.10 15.42
C SER A 53 -1.99 -3.14 14.30
N PHE A 54 -0.78 -2.55 14.36
CA PHE A 54 -0.26 -1.64 13.34
C PHE A 54 -0.24 -2.28 11.95
N LEU A 55 0.29 -3.51 11.82
CA LEU A 55 0.32 -4.25 10.56
C LEU A 55 -1.10 -4.52 10.02
N THR A 56 -2.05 -4.83 10.90
CA THR A 56 -3.45 -5.08 10.52
C THR A 56 -4.09 -3.80 9.97
N SER A 57 -3.98 -2.69 10.71
CA SER A 57 -4.49 -1.39 10.26
C SER A 57 -3.80 -0.89 8.98
N THR A 58 -2.51 -1.16 8.82
CA THR A 58 -1.76 -0.84 7.60
C THR A 58 -2.33 -1.59 6.39
N MET A 59 -2.61 -2.88 6.54
CA MET A 59 -3.20 -3.66 5.46
C MET A 59 -4.63 -3.23 5.13
N GLU A 60 -5.46 -2.95 6.14
CA GLU A 60 -6.80 -2.38 5.94
C GLU A 60 -6.73 -1.05 5.19
N TYR A 61 -5.81 -0.17 5.58
CA TYR A 61 -5.59 1.10 4.91
C TYR A 61 -5.25 0.93 3.43
N TYR A 62 -4.28 0.07 3.09
CA TYR A 62 -3.91 -0.16 1.68
C TYR A 62 -5.04 -0.81 0.87
N ASN A 63 -5.80 -1.74 1.46
CA ASN A 63 -6.98 -2.32 0.80
C ASN A 63 -8.06 -1.28 0.51
N VAL A 64 -8.31 -0.36 1.46
CA VAL A 64 -9.23 0.76 1.27
C VAL A 64 -8.70 1.69 0.18
N LEU A 65 -7.41 2.05 0.20
CA LEU A 65 -6.81 2.93 -0.81
C LEU A 65 -6.90 2.34 -2.23
N ILE A 66 -6.60 1.05 -2.41
CA ILE A 66 -6.75 0.36 -3.70
C ILE A 66 -8.21 0.39 -4.17
N SER A 67 -9.16 0.19 -3.25
CA SER A 67 -10.59 0.23 -3.57
C SER A 67 -11.05 1.65 -3.95
N SER A 68 -10.57 2.67 -3.24
CA SER A 68 -10.84 4.08 -3.56
C SER A 68 -10.29 4.45 -4.93
N ILE A 69 -9.04 4.07 -5.25
CA ILE A 69 -8.44 4.33 -6.57
C ILE A 69 -9.26 3.66 -7.68
N GLN A 70 -9.66 2.40 -7.52
CA GLN A 70 -10.51 1.72 -8.49
C GLN A 70 -11.88 2.41 -8.68
N SER A 71 -12.49 2.86 -7.58
CA SER A 71 -13.78 3.56 -7.60
C SER A 71 -13.67 4.94 -8.28
N ASP A 72 -12.70 5.76 -7.88
CA ASP A 72 -12.56 7.15 -8.33
C ASP A 72 -12.14 7.24 -9.80
N TYR A 73 -11.25 6.34 -10.23
CA TYR A 73 -10.84 6.24 -11.63
C TYR A 73 -11.73 5.28 -12.44
N ARG A 74 -12.79 4.71 -11.84
CA ARG A 74 -13.80 3.87 -12.50
C ARG A 74 -13.23 2.69 -13.30
N PHE A 75 -12.29 1.96 -12.72
CA PHE A 75 -11.72 0.75 -13.32
C PHE A 75 -11.75 -0.42 -12.34
N SER A 76 -11.53 -1.63 -12.87
CA SER A 76 -11.31 -2.82 -12.04
C SER A 76 -10.03 -3.51 -12.45
N LEU A 77 -9.21 -3.88 -11.47
CA LEU A 77 -8.02 -4.69 -11.68
C LEU A 77 -8.33 -6.10 -12.21
N SER A 78 -9.56 -6.58 -12.03
CA SER A 78 -10.02 -7.85 -12.61
C SER A 78 -10.31 -7.76 -14.11
N ASN A 79 -10.39 -6.54 -14.65
CA ASN A 79 -10.84 -6.28 -16.02
C ASN A 79 -10.06 -5.10 -16.63
N VAL A 80 -8.73 -5.17 -16.54
CA VAL A 80 -7.80 -4.15 -17.06
C VAL A 80 -7.86 -4.07 -18.59
N ASP A 81 -8.19 -5.17 -19.28
CA ASP A 81 -8.26 -5.22 -20.75
C ASP A 81 -9.31 -4.25 -21.32
N ASN A 82 -10.39 -4.01 -20.58
CA ASN A 82 -11.43 -3.05 -20.96
C ASN A 82 -10.95 -1.60 -20.99
N ILE A 83 -9.80 -1.27 -20.39
CA ILE A 83 -9.24 0.09 -20.41
C ILE A 83 -8.89 0.51 -21.85
N ASN A 84 -8.49 -0.44 -22.70
CA ASN A 84 -8.18 -0.15 -24.11
C ASN A 84 -9.40 0.20 -24.96
N SER A 85 -10.61 -0.07 -24.46
CA SER A 85 -11.87 0.24 -25.15
C SER A 85 -12.40 1.65 -24.84
N ILE A 86 -11.75 2.39 -23.94
CA ILE A 86 -12.15 3.73 -23.54
C ILE A 86 -11.83 4.72 -24.67
N GLN A 87 -12.85 5.42 -25.17
CA GLN A 87 -12.73 6.33 -26.32
C GLN A 87 -11.92 7.60 -26.02
N SER A 88 -11.97 8.08 -24.77
CA SER A 88 -11.24 9.28 -24.35
C SER A 88 -9.79 8.91 -24.01
N GLU A 89 -8.84 9.34 -24.84
CA GLU A 89 -7.40 9.11 -24.61
C GLU A 89 -6.94 9.70 -23.26
N PHE A 90 -7.51 10.84 -22.87
CA PHE A 90 -7.22 11.48 -21.60
C PHE A 90 -7.69 10.65 -20.40
N GLU A 91 -8.91 10.12 -20.44
CA GLU A 91 -9.43 9.26 -19.37
C GLU A 91 -8.68 7.93 -19.33
N GLN A 92 -8.43 7.32 -20.49
CA GLN A 92 -7.65 6.11 -20.62
C GLN A 92 -6.26 6.27 -19.98
N ARG A 93 -5.58 7.39 -20.24
CA ARG A 93 -4.27 7.70 -19.65
C ARG A 93 -4.35 7.78 -18.13
N LYS A 94 -5.31 8.50 -17.57
CA LYS A 94 -5.49 8.59 -16.10
C LYS A 94 -5.71 7.23 -15.47
N ILE A 95 -6.51 6.38 -16.10
CA ILE A 95 -6.80 5.03 -15.61
C ILE A 95 -5.55 4.15 -15.68
N LEU A 96 -4.78 4.20 -16.78
CA LEU A 96 -3.52 3.48 -16.89
C LEU A 96 -2.52 3.92 -15.81
N ARG A 97 -2.48 5.22 -15.49
CA ARG A 97 -1.68 5.77 -14.39
C ARG A 97 -2.14 5.24 -13.04
N ALA A 98 -3.45 5.12 -12.82
CA ALA A 98 -4.02 4.51 -11.62
C ALA A 98 -3.72 3.01 -11.48
N VAL A 99 -3.76 2.27 -12.59
CA VAL A 99 -3.35 0.86 -12.64
C VAL A 99 -1.86 0.72 -12.31
N GLN A 100 -1.00 1.60 -12.81
CA GLN A 100 0.43 1.59 -12.53
C GLN A 100 0.78 1.75 -11.05
N TRP A 101 -0.07 2.40 -10.26
CA TRP A 101 0.10 2.55 -8.80
C TRP A 101 -0.24 1.29 -8.02
N CYS A 102 -1.18 0.48 -8.52
CA CYS A 102 -1.70 -0.66 -7.78
C CYS A 102 -0.62 -1.71 -7.41
N PRO A 103 0.34 -2.07 -8.30
CA PRO A 103 1.46 -2.96 -7.94
C PRO A 103 2.25 -2.53 -6.70
N PHE A 104 2.53 -1.23 -6.56
CA PHE A 104 3.25 -0.69 -5.39
C PHE A 104 2.43 -0.86 -4.10
N LEU A 105 1.12 -0.60 -4.16
CA LEU A 105 0.21 -0.77 -3.01
C LEU A 105 0.08 -2.26 -2.62
N TYR A 106 -0.01 -3.17 -3.60
CA TYR A 106 0.01 -4.60 -3.34
C TYR A 106 1.34 -5.09 -2.78
N LEU A 107 2.47 -4.57 -3.24
CA LEU A 107 3.76 -4.90 -2.68
C LEU A 107 3.82 -4.51 -1.19
N SER A 108 3.34 -3.31 -0.87
CA SER A 108 3.23 -2.82 0.52
C SER A 108 2.35 -3.71 1.39
N LEU A 109 1.22 -4.21 0.86
CA LEU A 109 0.37 -5.20 1.49
C LEU A 109 1.10 -6.52 1.76
N VAL A 110 1.78 -7.07 0.74
CA VAL A 110 2.49 -8.34 0.83
C VAL A 110 3.60 -8.26 1.87
N ILE A 111 4.37 -7.17 1.88
CA ILE A 111 5.42 -6.96 2.89
C ILE A 111 4.79 -6.90 4.29
N SER A 112 3.74 -6.10 4.49
CA SER A 112 3.06 -5.98 5.79
C SER A 112 2.53 -7.34 6.27
N PHE A 113 1.95 -8.14 5.37
CA PHE A 113 1.51 -9.49 5.64
C PHE A 113 2.67 -10.42 6.04
N ARG A 114 3.82 -10.34 5.36
CA ARG A 114 5.01 -11.14 5.71
C ARG A 114 5.47 -10.88 7.14
N TYR A 115 5.56 -9.62 7.57
CA TYR A 115 5.88 -9.28 8.96
C TYR A 115 4.83 -9.83 9.93
N GLN A 116 3.55 -9.84 9.56
CA GLN A 116 2.48 -10.40 10.38
C GLN A 116 2.64 -11.91 10.59
N VAL A 117 3.01 -12.64 9.53
CA VAL A 117 3.24 -14.09 9.55
C VAL A 117 4.45 -14.44 10.41
N VAL A 118 5.53 -13.66 10.36
CA VAL A 118 6.70 -13.83 11.25
C VAL A 118 6.34 -13.56 12.70
N LEU A 119 5.63 -12.48 12.98
CA LEU A 119 5.27 -12.10 14.34
C LEU A 119 4.34 -13.12 15.02
N ARG A 120 3.51 -13.80 14.22
CA ARG A 120 2.67 -14.93 14.67
C ARG A 120 3.44 -16.25 14.84
N GLY A 121 4.74 -16.28 14.56
CA GLY A 121 5.59 -17.46 14.66
C GLY A 121 5.33 -18.52 13.58
N THR A 122 4.69 -18.15 12.47
CA THR A 122 4.36 -19.09 11.39
C THR A 122 5.56 -19.35 10.48
N ILE A 123 6.48 -18.38 10.35
CA ILE A 123 7.76 -18.52 9.64
C ILE A 123 8.88 -17.81 10.42
N PRO A 124 10.16 -18.20 10.29
CA PRO A 124 11.27 -17.56 11.02
C PRO A 124 11.61 -16.16 10.47
N ASP A 125 12.08 -15.27 11.35
CA ASP A 125 12.44 -13.85 11.05
C ASP A 125 13.55 -13.74 9.97
N SER A 126 14.38 -14.77 9.83
CA SER A 126 15.43 -14.85 8.79
C SER A 126 14.90 -14.89 7.36
N VAL A 127 13.58 -15.06 7.16
CA VAL A 127 12.94 -15.10 5.83
C VAL A 127 12.56 -13.71 5.32
N ILE A 128 12.57 -12.66 6.16
CA ILE A 128 12.25 -11.28 5.75
C ILE A 128 13.54 -10.44 5.51
N SER A 129 14.73 -11.03 5.69
CA SER A 129 16.03 -10.37 5.50
C SER A 129 16.38 -10.15 4.03
#